data_AF-A0A1H0QB79-F1
#
_entry.id   AF-A0A1H0QB79-F1
#
_cell.length_a   1.000
_cell.length_b   1.000
_cell.length_c   1.000
_cell.angle_alpha   90.00
_cell.angle_beta   90.00
_cell.angle_gamma   90.00
#
_symmetry.space_group_name_H-M   'P 1'
#
loop_
_entity.id
_entity.type
_entity.pdbx_description
1 polymer ?
#
loop_
_entity_poly.entity_id
_entity_poly.type
_entity_poly.pdbx_seq_one_letter_code
_entity_poly.pdbx_strand_id
1 'polypeptide(L)'
;MAGDGWPQIVGLYDLLLRRRPDPVAALNRAVAVGFAAGPRAGLAAVDALADEPALACYPYWALARGEFLERLGRVAEARAAYEEALAFTGNEVERASVRNRIAGLPG
;
A
#
# COMPACT_ATOMS: atom_id res chain seq x y z
N MET A 1 19.90 -8.24 -17.67
CA MET A 1 19.72 -7.62 -16.34
C MET A 1 18.73 -8.49 -15.58
N ALA A 2 19.09 -8.98 -14.40
CA ALA A 2 18.18 -9.76 -13.55
C ALA A 2 17.09 -8.81 -13.02
N GLY A 3 16.02 -8.65 -13.80
CA GLY A 3 14.97 -7.68 -13.54
C GLY A 3 13.99 -8.20 -12.51
N ASP A 4 14.28 -7.84 -11.27
CA ASP A 4 13.43 -7.69 -10.09
C ASP A 4 12.47 -8.86 -9.81
N GLY A 5 12.74 -9.65 -8.76
CA GLY A 5 11.97 -10.84 -8.35
C GLY A 5 10.49 -10.61 -7.96
N TRP A 6 9.93 -9.45 -8.26
CA TRP A 6 8.57 -9.04 -7.93
C TRP A 6 7.49 -9.85 -8.63
N PRO A 7 7.57 -10.19 -9.93
CA PRO A 7 6.60 -11.09 -10.55
C PRO A 7 6.53 -12.46 -9.84
N GLN A 8 7.67 -12.98 -9.38
CA GLN A 8 7.73 -14.22 -8.60
C GLN A 8 7.08 -14.03 -7.23
N ILE A 9 7.33 -12.91 -6.54
CA ILE A 9 6.67 -12.57 -5.27
C ILE A 9 5.15 -12.48 -5.44
N VAL A 10 4.65 -11.86 -6.52
CA VAL A 10 3.21 -11.85 -6.84
C VAL A 10 2.69 -13.28 -6.98
N GLY A 11 3.40 -14.14 -7.72
CA GLY A 11 3.06 -15.56 -7.88
C GLY A 11 3.03 -16.34 -6.56
N LEU A 12 3.92 -16.02 -5.61
CA LEU A 12 3.93 -16.62 -4.26
C LEU A 12 2.69 -16.19 -3.45
N TYR A 13 2.33 -14.91 -3.48
CA TYR A 13 1.10 -14.45 -2.85
C TYR A 13 -0.16 -15.03 -3.52
N ASP A 14 -0.17 -15.17 -4.86
CA ASP A 14 -1.24 -15.85 -5.59
C ASP A 14 -1.42 -17.30 -5.11
N LEU A 15 -0.32 -18.03 -4.92
CA LEU A 15 -0.34 -19.39 -4.38
C LEU A 15 -0.87 -19.42 -2.94
N LEU A 16 -0.42 -18.49 -2.10
CA LEU A 16 -0.86 -18.38 -0.71
C LEU A 16 -2.36 -18.10 -0.62
N LEU A 17 -2.86 -17.09 -1.34
CA LEU A 17 -4.26 -16.69 -1.30
C LEU A 17 -5.21 -17.76 -1.83
N ARG A 18 -4.78 -18.57 -2.82
CA ARG A 18 -5.55 -19.75 -3.26
C ARG A 18 -5.69 -20.80 -2.17
N ARG A 19 -4.72 -20.93 -1.27
CA ARG A 19 -4.74 -21.90 -0.16
C ARG A 19 -5.44 -21.35 1.07
N ARG A 20 -5.26 -20.06 1.35
CA ARG A 20 -5.82 -19.37 2.51
C ARG A 20 -6.07 -17.90 2.13
N PRO A 21 -7.34 -17.52 1.92
CA PRO A 21 -7.71 -16.11 1.82
C PRO A 21 -7.33 -15.39 3.10
N ASP A 22 -6.56 -14.32 2.98
CA ASP A 22 -6.08 -13.50 4.09
C ASP A 22 -5.97 -12.03 3.64
N PRO A 23 -6.69 -11.09 4.28
CA PRO A 23 -6.71 -9.68 3.90
C PRO A 23 -5.33 -9.01 3.87
N VAL A 24 -4.45 -9.36 4.82
CA VAL A 24 -3.10 -8.78 4.90
C VAL A 24 -2.23 -9.33 3.78
N ALA A 25 -2.32 -10.63 3.49
CA ALA A 25 -1.65 -11.22 2.33
C ALA A 25 -2.15 -10.63 1.00
N ALA A 26 -3.44 -10.32 0.88
CA ALA A 26 -4.02 -9.66 -0.29
C ALA A 26 -3.47 -8.23 -0.46
N LEU A 27 -3.35 -7.48 0.62
CA LEU A 27 -2.71 -6.16 0.61
C LEU A 27 -1.22 -6.25 0.22
N ASN A 28 -0.47 -7.17 0.81
CA ASN A 28 0.94 -7.36 0.46
C ASN A 28 1.14 -7.78 -1.00
N ARG A 29 0.21 -8.57 -1.55
CA ARG A 29 0.17 -8.88 -2.98
C ARG A 29 -0.05 -7.63 -3.83
N ALA A 30 -1.01 -6.77 -3.45
CA ALA A 30 -1.27 -5.53 -4.16
C ALA A 30 -0.03 -4.62 -4.20
N VAL A 31 0.71 -4.56 -3.09
CA VAL A 31 2.00 -3.88 -3.02
C VAL A 31 3.01 -4.49 -4.00
N ALA A 32 3.16 -5.82 -4.00
CA ALA A 32 4.06 -6.52 -4.92
C ALA A 32 3.69 -6.29 -6.41
N VAL A 33 2.39 -6.21 -6.73
CA VAL A 33 1.91 -5.83 -8.08
C VAL A 33 2.39 -4.42 -8.45
N GLY A 34 2.35 -3.47 -7.51
CA GLY A 34 2.84 -2.11 -7.75
C GLY A 34 4.34 -2.02 -8.02
N PHE A 35 5.13 -2.94 -7.47
CA PHE A 35 6.55 -3.08 -7.81
C PHE A 35 6.77 -3.80 -9.15
N ALA A 36 6.00 -4.85 -9.45
CA ALA A 36 6.15 -5.62 -10.67
C ALA A 36 5.62 -4.91 -11.93
N ALA A 37 4.49 -4.21 -11.82
CA ALA A 37 3.74 -3.64 -12.93
C ALA A 37 3.58 -2.10 -12.84
N GLY A 38 4.20 -1.48 -11.84
CA GLY A 38 4.22 -0.04 -11.67
C GLY A 38 3.08 0.50 -10.79
N PRO A 39 3.19 1.79 -10.38
CA PRO A 39 2.37 2.35 -9.31
C PRO A 39 0.88 2.43 -9.64
N ARG A 40 0.51 2.57 -10.92
CA ARG A 40 -0.90 2.54 -11.33
C ARG A 40 -1.56 1.17 -11.08
N ALA A 41 -0.83 0.08 -11.35
CA ALA A 41 -1.32 -1.27 -11.10
C ALA A 41 -1.39 -1.57 -9.59
N GLY A 42 -0.40 -1.11 -8.83
CA GLY A 42 -0.40 -1.21 -7.38
C GLY A 42 -1.59 -0.47 -6.75
N LEU A 43 -1.81 0.78 -7.15
CA LEU A 43 -2.94 1.58 -6.65
C LEU A 43 -4.29 0.91 -6.93
N ALA A 44 -4.51 0.47 -8.18
CA ALA A 44 -5.75 -0.22 -8.53
C ALA A 44 -5.96 -1.51 -7.69
N ALA A 45 -4.89 -2.26 -7.41
CA ALA A 45 -4.97 -3.46 -6.59
C ALA A 45 -5.23 -3.14 -5.09
N VAL A 46 -4.68 -2.04 -4.57
CA VAL A 46 -4.93 -1.59 -3.18
C VAL A 46 -6.36 -1.05 -3.04
N ASP A 47 -6.82 -0.23 -4.00
CA ASP A 47 -8.17 0.33 -4.01
C ASP A 47 -9.25 -0.76 -4.11
N ALA A 48 -8.97 -1.88 -4.79
CA ALA A 48 -9.87 -3.03 -4.84
C ALA A 48 -10.12 -3.70 -3.47
N LEU A 49 -9.32 -3.36 -2.45
CA LEU A 49 -9.45 -3.86 -1.08
C LEU A 49 -10.14 -2.84 -0.15
N ALA A 50 -10.63 -1.71 -0.65
CA ALA A 50 -11.20 -0.63 0.17
C ALA A 50 -12.38 -1.09 1.05
N ASP A 51 -13.19 -2.04 0.56
CA ASP A 51 -14.36 -2.55 1.27
C ASP A 51 -14.05 -3.76 2.17
N GLU A 52 -12.78 -4.18 2.31
CA GLU A 52 -12.39 -5.30 3.17
C GLU A 52 -12.42 -4.90 4.65
N PRO A 53 -13.35 -5.44 5.48
CA PRO A 53 -13.55 -4.96 6.85
C PRO A 53 -12.31 -5.14 7.74
N ALA A 54 -11.49 -6.17 7.47
CA ALA A 54 -10.26 -6.41 8.22
C ALA A 54 -9.19 -5.33 7.99
N LEU A 55 -9.29 -4.56 6.90
CA LEU A 55 -8.34 -3.51 6.53
C LEU A 55 -8.83 -2.10 6.90
N ALA A 56 -10.11 -1.93 7.25
CA ALA A 56 -10.73 -0.63 7.51
C ALA A 56 -10.00 0.23 8.56
N CYS A 57 -9.41 -0.42 9.58
CA CYS A 57 -8.61 0.25 10.61
C CYS A 57 -7.12 -0.16 10.56
N TYR A 58 -6.67 -0.74 9.44
CA TYR A 58 -5.31 -1.21 9.28
C TYR A 58 -4.45 -0.14 8.59
N PRO A 59 -3.53 0.54 9.31
CA PRO A 59 -2.85 1.73 8.79
C PRO A 59 -2.04 1.45 7.51
N TYR A 60 -1.54 0.23 7.33
CA TYR A 60 -0.73 -0.12 6.16
C TYR A 60 -1.52 -0.17 4.85
N TRP A 61 -2.84 -0.32 4.87
CA TRP A 61 -3.66 -0.16 3.66
C TRP A 61 -3.55 1.28 3.13
N ALA A 62 -3.81 2.25 4.01
CA ALA A 62 -3.75 3.66 3.67
C ALA A 62 -2.31 4.12 3.34
N LEU A 63 -1.28 3.56 4.00
CA LEU A 63 0.12 3.81 3.64
C LEU A 63 0.48 3.30 2.24
N ALA A 64 0.07 2.08 1.89
CA ALA A 64 0.31 1.52 0.55
C ALA A 64 -0.40 2.34 -0.54
N ARG A 65 -1.64 2.77 -0.26
CA ARG A 65 -2.41 3.64 -1.15
C ARG A 65 -1.68 4.99 -1.36
N GLY A 66 -1.26 5.64 -0.28
CA GLY A 66 -0.53 6.91 -0.32
C GLY A 66 0.78 6.82 -1.10
N GLU A 67 1.55 5.75 -0.91
CA GLU A 67 2.80 5.49 -1.64
C GLU A 67 2.60 5.47 -3.16
N PHE A 68 1.57 4.76 -3.64
CA PHE A 68 1.32 4.69 -5.07
C PHE A 68 0.76 6.00 -5.63
N LEU A 69 -0.07 6.72 -4.85
CA LEU A 69 -0.56 8.05 -5.22
C LEU A 69 0.59 9.07 -5.33
N GLU A 70 1.52 9.06 -4.38
CA GLU A 70 2.72 9.91 -4.39
C GLU A 70 3.56 9.65 -5.65
N ARG A 71 3.86 8.37 -5.92
CA ARG A 71 4.61 7.96 -7.13
C ARG A 71 3.91 8.30 -8.45
N LEU A 72 2.60 8.53 -8.42
CA LEU A 72 1.80 8.97 -9.56
C LEU A 72 1.66 10.51 -9.64
N GLY A 73 2.25 11.25 -8.71
CA GLY A 73 2.12 12.71 -8.63
C GLY A 73 0.74 13.18 -8.14
N ARG A 74 -0.10 12.28 -7.58
CA ARG A 74 -1.43 12.60 -7.04
C ARG A 74 -1.30 13.08 -5.59
N VAL A 75 -0.60 14.19 -5.41
CA VAL A 75 -0.09 14.65 -4.11
C VAL A 75 -1.18 14.88 -3.07
N ALA A 76 -2.28 15.56 -3.44
CA ALA A 76 -3.38 15.83 -2.52
C ALA A 76 -4.02 14.53 -1.99
N GLU A 77 -4.15 13.53 -2.84
CA GLU A 77 -4.72 12.23 -2.46
C GLU A 77 -3.73 11.39 -1.65
N ALA A 78 -2.44 11.48 -1.96
CA ALA A 78 -1.39 10.85 -1.16
C ALA A 78 -1.37 11.41 0.26
N ARG A 79 -1.47 12.74 0.41
CA ARG A 79 -1.60 13.41 1.71
C ARG A 79 -2.79 12.89 2.50
N ALA A 80 -3.98 12.85 1.89
CA ALA A 80 -5.18 12.35 2.54
C ALA A 80 -5.03 10.89 3.01
N ALA A 81 -4.42 10.02 2.19
CA ALA A 81 -4.18 8.63 2.55
C ALA A 81 -3.19 8.50 3.73
N TYR A 82 -2.15 9.34 3.79
CA TYR A 82 -1.22 9.33 4.92
C TYR A 82 -1.84 9.90 6.21
N GLU A 83 -2.72 10.89 6.11
CA GLU A 83 -3.50 11.40 7.24
C GLU A 83 -4.47 10.34 7.79
N GLU A 84 -5.11 9.56 6.91
CA GLU A 84 -5.90 8.40 7.29
C GLU A 84 -5.05 7.34 8.00
N ALA A 85 -3.87 7.00 7.46
CA ALA A 85 -2.96 6.08 8.12
C ALA A 85 -2.59 6.54 9.55
N LEU A 86 -2.32 7.83 9.72
CA LEU A 86 -2.04 8.43 11.04
C LEU A 86 -3.19 8.27 12.02
N ALA A 87 -4.45 8.17 11.60
CA ALA A 87 -5.56 7.95 12.53
C ALA A 87 -5.48 6.57 13.20
N PHE A 88 -4.88 5.58 12.53
CA PHE A 88 -4.85 4.18 12.98
C PHE A 88 -3.45 3.68 13.39
N THR A 89 -2.40 4.46 13.16
CA THR A 89 -1.04 4.12 13.64
C THR A 89 -0.90 4.39 15.14
N GLY A 90 -0.72 3.33 15.94
CA GLY A 90 -0.57 3.41 17.39
C GLY A 90 0.86 3.65 17.91
N ASN A 91 1.88 3.42 17.08
CA ASN A 91 3.29 3.57 17.47
C ASN A 91 3.83 4.97 17.12
N GLU A 92 4.34 5.72 18.10
CA GLU A 92 4.87 7.07 17.86
C GLU A 92 6.05 7.11 16.87
N VAL A 93 6.88 6.07 16.81
CA VAL A 93 7.96 5.98 15.81
C VAL A 93 7.39 5.91 14.40
N GLU A 94 6.37 5.08 14.20
CA GLU A 94 5.68 4.98 12.91
C GLU A 94 4.92 6.27 12.59
N ARG A 95 4.23 6.87 13.57
CA ARG A 95 3.54 8.16 13.39
C ARG A 95 4.50 9.26 12.95
N ALA A 96 5.69 9.34 13.56
CA ALA A 96 6.73 10.28 13.16
C ALA A 96 7.18 10.03 11.71
N SER A 97 7.37 8.76 11.32
CA SER A 97 7.70 8.39 9.95
C SER A 97 6.62 8.84 8.94
N VAL A 98 5.34 8.64 9.25
CA VAL A 98 4.24 9.08 8.38
C VAL A 98 4.15 10.60 8.29
N ARG A 99 4.30 11.32 9.42
CA ARG A 99 4.35 12.79 9.43
C ARG A 99 5.49 13.34 8.57
N ASN A 100 6.67 12.71 8.63
CA ASN A 100 7.81 13.09 7.79
C ASN A 100 7.49 12.89 6.30
N ARG A 101 6.77 11.82 5.94
CA ARG A 101 6.32 11.58 4.57
C ARG A 101 5.38 12.69 4.09
N ILE A 102 4.38 13.04 4.90
CA ILE A 102 3.43 14.13 4.64
C ILE A 102 4.16 15.49 4.46
N ALA A 103 5.17 15.75 5.28
CA ALA A 103 5.97 16.98 5.21
C ALA A 103 6.90 17.01 3.99
N GLY A 104 7.31 15.85 3.48
CA GLY A 104 8.13 15.71 2.27
C GLY A 104 7.34 15.77 0.96
N LEU A 105 6.01 15.71 1.00
CA LEU A 105 5.17 15.84 -0.18
C LEU A 105 5.32 17.23 -0.81
N PRO A 106 5.30 17.34 -2.16
CA PRO A 106 5.29 18.64 -2.84
C PRO A 106 4.11 19.51 -2.39
N GLY A 107 4.29 20.84 -2.49
CA GLY A 107 3.20 21.81 -2.32
C GLY A 107 2.23 21.81 -3.49
#